data_AF-A0A936TCE2-F1
#
_entry.id   AF-A0A936TCE2-F1
#
_cell.length_a   1.000
_cell.length_b   1.000
_cell.length_c   1.000
_cell.angle_alpha   90.00
_cell.angle_beta   90.00
_cell.angle_gamma   90.00
#
_symmetry.space_group_name_H-M   'P 1'
#
loop_
_entity.id
_entity.type
_entity.pdbx_description
1 polymer ?
#
loop_
_entity_poly.entity_id
_entity_poly.type
_entity_poly.pdbx_seq_one_letter_code
_entity_poly.pdbx_strand_id
1 'polypeptide(L)'
;MGLVLASPFLLCAAGRSLTSPGPVLFRQTRVGQHARPFEVLKLRTMVIDAEARLAELDKLNEADGPMFKMSGDPRITRVGRWLRRASFDELPQLWNVMRGR
;
A
#
# COMPACT_ATOMS: atom_id res chain seq x y z
N MET A 1 14.97 -5.72 -21.12
CA MET A 1 14.88 -6.35 -19.79
C MET A 1 14.29 -5.40 -18.74
N GLY A 2 14.90 -4.25 -18.43
CA GLY A 2 14.40 -3.31 -17.41
C GLY A 2 12.96 -2.79 -17.62
N LEU A 3 12.56 -2.52 -18.86
CA LEU A 3 11.19 -2.09 -19.19
C LEU A 3 10.11 -3.14 -18.95
N VAL A 4 10.43 -4.43 -19.07
CA VAL A 4 9.47 -5.53 -18.85
C VAL A 4 9.21 -5.72 -17.37
N LEU A 5 10.22 -5.51 -16.52
CA LEU A 5 10.04 -5.54 -15.06
C LEU A 5 9.33 -4.29 -14.54
N ALA A 6 9.49 -3.15 -15.23
CA ALA A 6 8.82 -1.90 -14.87
C ALA A 6 7.38 -1.78 -15.40
N SER A 7 6.99 -2.55 -16.42
CA SER A 7 5.65 -2.47 -17.03
C SER A 7 4.49 -2.76 -16.07
N PRO A 8 4.51 -3.78 -15.18
CA PRO A 8 3.43 -3.96 -14.20
C PRO A 8 3.35 -2.78 -13.23
N PHE A 9 4.50 -2.23 -12.79
CA PHE A 9 4.53 -1.07 -11.91
C PHE A 9 3.90 0.17 -12.56
N LEU A 10 4.23 0.46 -13.83
CA LEU A 10 3.67 1.59 -14.58
C LEU A 10 2.17 1.46 -14.82
N LEU A 11 1.67 0.26 -15.13
CA LEU A 11 0.24 -0.01 -15.32
C LEU A 11 -0.53 0.16 -14.00
N CYS A 12 0.01 -0.35 -12.90
CA CYS A 12 -0.59 -0.21 -11.58
C CYS A 12 -0.60 1.26 -11.12
N ALA A 13 0.48 1.99 -11.39
CA ALA A 13 0.59 3.43 -11.13
C ALA A 13 -0.44 4.25 -11.92
N ALA A 14 -0.59 3.96 -13.22
CA ALA A 14 -1.55 4.61 -14.09
C ALA A 14 -3.00 4.34 -13.66
N GLY A 15 -3.35 3.06 -13.42
CA GLY A 15 -4.69 2.67 -12.96
C GLY A 15 -5.07 3.35 -11.65
N ARG A 16 -4.12 3.51 -10.72
CA ARG A 16 -4.34 4.25 -9.47
C ARG A 16 -4.52 5.74 -9.71
N SER A 17 -3.65 6.37 -10.49
CA SER A 17 -3.69 7.83 -10.75
C SER A 17 -4.97 8.26 -11.45
N LEU A 18 -5.59 7.39 -12.25
CA LEU A 18 -6.86 7.65 -12.93
C LEU A 18 -8.08 7.42 -12.02
N THR A 19 -7.94 6.62 -10.96
CA THR A 19 -9.07 6.24 -10.08
C THR A 19 -9.15 7.09 -8.81
N SER A 20 -8.04 7.70 -8.37
CA SER A 20 -8.00 8.56 -7.19
C SER A 20 -6.91 9.62 -7.36
N PRO A 21 -7.19 10.90 -7.05
CA PRO A 21 -6.14 11.91 -6.97
C PRO A 21 -5.09 11.52 -5.90
N GLY A 22 -3.91 12.14 -5.97
CA GLY A 22 -2.84 12.01 -4.97
C GLY A 22 -1.68 11.09 -5.37
N PRO A 23 -0.66 10.96 -4.49
CA PRO A 23 0.59 10.27 -4.79
C PRO A 23 0.39 8.77 -5.00
N VAL A 24 1.01 8.24 -6.05
CA VAL A 24 0.96 6.81 -6.39
C VAL A 24 1.70 5.95 -5.37
N LEU A 25 2.80 6.47 -4.82
CA LEU A 25 3.60 5.77 -3.83
C LEU A 25 3.16 6.18 -2.41
N PHE A 26 3.19 5.20 -1.52
CA PHE A 26 2.97 5.35 -0.09
C PHE A 26 4.20 4.80 0.64
N ARG A 27 4.62 5.51 1.69
CA ARG A 27 5.70 5.08 2.58
C ARG A 27 5.11 4.66 3.90
N GLN A 28 5.53 3.49 4.36
CA GLN A 28 5.12 2.95 5.65
C GLN A 28 6.34 2.67 6.51
N THR A 29 6.43 3.28 7.69
CA THR A 29 7.47 2.96 8.65
C THR A 29 7.22 1.58 9.24
N ARG A 30 8.24 0.72 9.20
CA ARG A 30 8.26 -0.61 9.82
C ARG A 30 9.51 -0.76 10.67
N VAL A 31 9.41 -1.59 11.69
CA VAL A 31 10.56 -1.97 12.52
C VAL A 31 11.29 -3.10 11.82
N GLY A 32 12.55 -2.88 11.46
CA GLY A 32 13.41 -3.84 10.80
C GLY A 32 14.35 -4.56 11.76
N GLN A 33 15.43 -5.12 11.21
CA GLN A 33 16.47 -5.79 11.99
C GLN A 33 17.09 -4.83 13.02
N HIS A 34 17.42 -5.36 14.20
CA HIS A 34 17.96 -4.57 15.33
C HIS A 34 17.03 -3.45 15.83
N ALA A 35 15.72 -3.63 15.68
CA ALA A 35 14.71 -2.63 16.05
C ALA A 35 14.88 -1.27 15.36
N ARG A 36 15.60 -1.21 14.24
CA ARG A 36 15.80 0.02 13.49
C ARG A 36 14.57 0.29 12.61
N PRO A 37 13.92 1.45 12.73
CA PRO A 37 12.83 1.80 11.84
C PRO A 37 13.36 2.02 10.42
N PHE A 38 12.66 1.48 9.43
CA PHE A 38 12.93 1.72 8.02
C PHE A 38 11.63 2.00 7.26
N GLU A 39 11.74 2.75 6.17
CA GLU A 39 10.61 3.09 5.33
C GLU A 39 10.38 2.03 4.26
N VAL A 40 9.20 1.42 4.26
CA VAL A 40 8.72 0.50 3.24
C VAL A 40 7.99 1.28 2.15
N LEU A 41 8.44 1.15 0.90
CA LEU A 41 7.79 1.74 -0.26
C LEU A 41 6.72 0.80 -0.82
N LYS A 42 5.48 1.29 -0.98
CA LYS A 42 4.37 0.54 -1.56
C LYS A 42 3.58 1.38 -2.56
N LEU A 43 2.80 0.73 -3.43
CA LEU A 43 1.77 1.43 -4.19
C LEU A 43 0.61 1.76 -3.26
N ARG A 44 0.08 2.98 -3.37
CA ARG A 44 -1.08 3.43 -2.60
C ARG A 44 -2.33 2.69 -3.09
N THR A 45 -2.86 1.81 -2.26
CA THR A 45 -4.06 1.01 -2.56
C THR A 45 -5.35 1.59 -1.95
N MET A 46 -5.19 2.54 -1.04
CA MET A 46 -6.29 3.22 -0.34
C MET A 46 -6.56 4.63 -0.90
N VAL A 47 -7.77 5.12 -0.68
CA VAL A 47 -8.17 6.51 -0.96
C VAL A 47 -7.39 7.51 -0.09
N ILE A 48 -7.35 8.80 -0.47
CA ILE A 48 -6.57 9.81 0.27
C ILE A 48 -7.10 9.99 1.69
N ASP A 49 -8.42 10.00 1.85
CA ASP A 49 -9.17 10.20 3.09
C ASP A 49 -9.29 8.93 3.94
N ALA A 50 -8.53 7.87 3.62
CA ALA A 50 -8.57 6.60 4.33
C ALA A 50 -8.23 6.72 5.83
N GLU A 51 -7.36 7.67 6.18
CA GLU A 51 -6.99 7.94 7.58
C GLU A 51 -8.11 8.65 8.33
N ALA A 52 -8.77 9.63 7.70
CA ALA A 52 -9.94 10.30 8.29
C ALA A 52 -11.10 9.31 8.52
N ARG A 53 -11.33 8.40 7.57
CA ARG A 53 -12.34 7.33 7.70
C ARG A 53 -11.94 6.22 8.67
N LEU A 54 -10.66 6.12 9.06
CA LEU A 54 -10.22 5.08 10.00
C LEU A 54 -10.94 5.24 11.36
N ALA A 55 -11.04 6.48 11.85
CA ALA A 55 -11.68 6.76 13.13
C ALA A 55 -13.16 6.36 13.16
N GLU A 56 -13.87 6.49 12.03
CA GLU A 56 -15.27 6.08 11.89
C GLU A 56 -15.41 4.55 11.81
N LEU A 57 -14.44 3.88 11.17
CA LEU A 57 -14.44 2.44 10.94
C LEU A 57 -13.82 1.64 12.09
N ASP A 58 -13.16 2.28 13.05
CA ASP A 58 -12.49 1.61 14.18
C ASP A 58 -13.45 0.73 14.99
N LYS A 59 -14.73 1.13 15.07
CA LYS A 59 -15.81 0.35 15.68
C LYS A 59 -16.12 -0.97 14.96
N LEU A 60 -15.68 -1.10 13.72
CA LEU A 60 -15.85 -2.28 12.86
C LEU A 60 -14.53 -3.04 12.70
N ASN A 61 -13.52 -2.76 13.53
CA ASN A 61 -12.26 -3.49 13.52
C ASN A 61 -12.49 -4.96 13.92
N GLU A 62 -12.08 -5.88 13.06
CA GLU A 62 -12.13 -7.33 13.27
C GLU A 62 -10.82 -7.88 13.86
N ALA A 63 -9.79 -7.04 14.03
CA ALA A 63 -8.52 -7.44 14.63
C ALA A 63 -8.43 -7.02 16.11
N ASP A 64 -7.87 -7.91 16.92
CA ASP A 64 -7.50 -7.62 18.31
C ASP A 64 -6.15 -6.88 18.37
N GLY A 65 -6.04 -5.88 19.24
CA GLY A 65 -4.81 -5.13 19.48
C GLY A 65 -4.59 -3.92 18.55
N PRO A 66 -3.34 -3.46 18.33
CA PRO A 66 -3.04 -2.21 17.62
C PRO A 66 -3.22 -2.27 16.09
N MET A 67 -3.71 -3.39 15.56
CA MET A 67 -3.89 -3.60 14.13
C MET A 67 -5.34 -3.35 13.74
N PHE A 68 -5.55 -2.62 12.65
CA PHE A 68 -6.85 -2.51 12.02
C PHE A 68 -6.98 -3.56 10.90
N LYS A 69 -8.01 -4.41 10.98
CA LYS A 69 -8.39 -5.35 9.93
C LYS A 69 -9.91 -5.32 9.78
N MET A 70 -10.38 -5.16 8.55
CA MET A 70 -11.81 -5.21 8.24
C MET A 70 -11.99 -5.93 6.91
N SER A 71 -12.86 -6.93 6.87
CA SER A 71 -13.22 -7.58 5.63
C SER A 71 -14.03 -6.60 4.77
N GLY A 72 -13.58 -6.38 3.54
CA GLY A 72 -14.25 -5.45 2.63
C GLY A 72 -14.06 -3.96 2.94
N ASP A 73 -12.94 -3.59 3.58
CA ASP A 73 -12.59 -2.20 3.92
C ASP A 73 -12.91 -1.21 2.78
N PRO A 74 -13.87 -0.26 2.98
CA PRO A 74 -14.33 0.67 1.94
C PRO A 74 -13.28 1.70 1.55
N ARG A 75 -12.19 1.81 2.32
CA ARG A 75 -11.07 2.72 2.03
C ARG A 75 -10.15 2.16 0.95
N ILE A 76 -10.27 0.87 0.62
CA ILE A 76 -9.48 0.24 -0.44
C ILE A 76 -10.19 0.46 -1.78
N THR A 77 -9.48 1.07 -2.73
CA THR A 77 -10.00 1.26 -4.09
C THR A 77 -10.20 -0.07 -4.83
N ARG A 78 -11.05 -0.12 -5.86
CA ARG A 78 -11.26 -1.35 -6.66
C ARG A 78 -9.95 -1.87 -7.27
N VAL A 79 -9.14 -0.97 -7.83
CA VAL A 79 -7.79 -1.27 -8.34
C VAL A 79 -6.89 -1.73 -7.18
N GLY A 80 -6.89 -1.00 -6.06
CA GLY A 80 -6.10 -1.35 -4.88
C GLY A 80 -6.39 -2.75 -4.31
N ARG A 81 -7.66 -3.20 -4.37
CA ARG A 81 -8.06 -4.55 -3.96
C ARG A 81 -7.42 -5.62 -4.84
N TRP A 82 -7.36 -5.39 -6.15
CA TRP A 82 -6.69 -6.29 -7.09
C TRP A 82 -5.17 -6.28 -6.89
N LEU A 83 -4.58 -5.10 -6.70
CA LEU A 83 -3.13 -4.96 -6.41
C LEU A 83 -2.72 -5.74 -5.16
N ARG A 84 -3.48 -5.65 -4.07
CA ARG A 84 -3.23 -6.42 -2.84
C ARG A 84 -3.39 -7.92 -3.04
N ARG A 85 -4.40 -8.35 -3.81
CA ARG A 85 -4.62 -9.77 -4.09
C ARG A 85 -3.48 -10.38 -4.90
N ALA A 86 -2.88 -9.60 -5.80
CA ALA A 86 -1.74 -10.00 -6.61
C ALA A 86 -0.38 -9.65 -5.97
N SER A 87 -0.36 -9.10 -4.76
CA SER A 87 0.84 -8.56 -4.07
C SER A 87 1.63 -7.52 -4.89
N PHE A 88 1.01 -6.89 -5.88
CA PHE A 88 1.66 -5.91 -6.74
C PHE A 88 1.86 -4.56 -6.05
N ASP A 89 1.14 -4.29 -4.97
CA ASP A 89 1.38 -3.09 -4.16
C ASP A 89 2.73 -3.10 -3.46
N GLU A 90 3.37 -4.27 -3.36
CA GLU A 90 4.68 -4.46 -2.71
C GLU A 90 5.85 -4.45 -3.69
N LEU A 91 5.62 -4.41 -5.01
CA LEU A 91 6.69 -4.27 -6.00
C LEU A 91 7.69 -3.13 -5.70
N PRO A 92 7.27 -1.96 -5.17
CA PRO A 92 8.23 -0.89 -4.85
C PRO A 92 9.15 -1.24 -3.67
N GLN A 93 8.82 -2.25 -2.87
CA GLN A 93 9.68 -2.74 -1.79
C GLN A 93 10.96 -3.37 -2.32
N LEU A 94 10.97 -3.88 -3.56
CA LEU A 94 12.19 -4.38 -4.19
C LEU A 94 13.30 -3.31 -4.23
N TRP A 95 12.92 -2.03 -4.37
CA TRP A 95 13.86 -0.91 -4.30
C TRP A 95 14.49 -0.71 -2.92
N ASN A 96 13.79 -1.11 -1.84
CA ASN A 96 14.36 -1.08 -0.50
C ASN A 96 15.35 -2.23 -0.31
N VAL A 97 15.00 -3.44 -0.77
CA VAL A 97 15.88 -4.61 -0.75
C VAL A 97 17.17 -4.34 -1.53
N MET A 98 17.07 -3.76 -2.73
CA MET A 98 18.24 -3.38 -3.53
C MET A 98 19.12 -2.32 -2.84
N ARG A 99 18.55 -1.48 -1.96
CA ARG A 99 19.30 -0.50 -1.17
C ARG A 99 19.78 -1.02 0.19
N GLY A 100 19.57 -2.32 0.48
CA GLY A 100 19.96 -2.93 1.75
C GLY A 100 19.18 -2.38 2.95
N ARG A 101 17.94 -1.94 2.74
CA ARG A 101 17.03 -1.44 3.78
C ARG A 101 16.04 -2.50 4.22
#